data_AF-A0A3E0G624-F1
#
_entry.id   AF-A0A3E0G624-F1
#
_cell.length_a   1.000
_cell.length_b   1.000
_cell.length_c   1.000
_cell.angle_alpha   90.00
_cell.angle_beta   90.00
_cell.angle_gamma   90.00
#
_symmetry.space_group_name_H-M   'P 1'
#
loop_
_entity.id
_entity.type
_entity.pdbx_description
1 polymer ?
#
loop_
_entity_poly.entity_id
_entity_poly.type
_entity_poly.pdbx_seq_one_letter_code
_entity_poly.pdbx_strand_id
1 'polypeptide(L)'
;MSACYQATMRQALPAATIVVDHFHVVQLANKAPCEVRRRLTFQNRGRRGHKTDPEWIARNRLTRNREDLTDEQVTTMWTKLEAARPIGTSILTA
;
A
#
# COMPACT_ATOMS: atom_id res chain seq x y z
N MET A 1 -2.54 -10.50 14.77
CA MET A 1 -2.98 -11.35 15.90
C MET A 1 -2.25 -10.93 17.17
N SER A 2 -2.96 -10.80 18.30
CA SER A 2 -2.34 -10.47 19.59
C SER A 2 -1.46 -11.62 20.08
N ALA A 3 -0.34 -11.30 20.73
CA ALA A 3 0.57 -12.30 21.31
C ALA A 3 -0.14 -13.24 22.30
N CYS A 4 -1.11 -12.72 23.05
CA CYS A 4 -1.91 -13.52 23.98
C CYS A 4 -2.77 -14.57 23.25
N TYR A 5 -3.40 -14.18 22.14
CA TYR A 5 -4.22 -15.08 21.30
C TYR A 5 -3.37 -16.17 20.62
N GLN A 6 -2.19 -15.80 20.14
CA GLN A 6 -1.27 -16.77 19.55
C GLN A 6 -0.79 -17.79 20.59
N ALA A 7 -0.49 -17.34 21.82
CA ALA A 7 -0.07 -18.21 22.91
C ALA A 7 -1.18 -19.20 23.32
N THR A 8 -2.43 -18.73 23.42
CA THR A 8 -3.58 -19.60 23.73
C THR A 8 -3.83 -20.63 22.63
N MET A 9 -3.75 -20.24 21.36
CA MET A 9 -3.89 -21.19 20.25
C MET A 9 -2.79 -22.26 20.23
N ARG A 10 -1.53 -21.89 20.54
CA ARG A 10 -0.44 -22.87 20.66
C ARG A 10 -0.67 -23.87 21.80
N GLN A 11 -1.27 -23.45 22.90
CA GLN A 11 -1.60 -24.33 24.02
C GLN A 11 -2.80 -25.23 23.70
N ALA A 12 -3.86 -24.67 23.11
CA ALA A 12 -5.10 -25.39 22.83
C ALA A 12 -4.96 -26.37 21.64
N LEU A 13 -4.10 -26.07 20.66
CA LEU A 13 -3.92 -26.84 19.43
C LEU A 13 -2.42 -27.04 19.11
N PRO A 14 -1.69 -27.83 19.90
CA PRO A 14 -0.23 -27.94 19.79
C PRO A 14 0.26 -28.57 18.48
N ALA A 15 -0.58 -29.38 17.83
CA ALA A 15 -0.27 -30.02 16.55
C ALA A 15 -0.71 -29.20 15.32
N ALA A 16 -1.40 -28.06 15.51
CA ALA A 16 -1.91 -27.25 14.40
C ALA A 16 -0.88 -26.20 13.96
N THR A 17 -0.72 -26.04 12.65
CA THR A 17 0.10 -24.97 12.07
C THR A 17 -0.66 -23.66 12.10
N ILE A 18 -0.11 -22.65 12.79
CA ILE A 18 -0.67 -21.29 12.78
C ILE A 18 -0.30 -20.61 11.46
N VAL A 19 -1.30 -20.35 10.63
CA VAL A 19 -1.14 -19.65 9.34
C VAL A 19 -1.65 -18.21 9.47
N VAL A 20 -0.97 -17.27 8.80
CA VAL A 20 -1.46 -15.90 8.69
C VAL A 20 -2.60 -15.86 7.67
N ASP A 21 -3.75 -15.35 8.09
CA ASP A 21 -4.87 -15.15 7.18
C ASP A 21 -4.49 -14.24 6.00
N HIS A 22 -4.95 -14.59 4.79
CA HIS A 22 -4.67 -13.85 3.56
C HIS A 22 -4.99 -12.34 3.71
N PHE A 23 -6.05 -12.00 4.45
CA PHE A 23 -6.42 -10.63 4.76
C PHE A 23 -5.25 -9.81 5.30
N HIS A 24 -4.46 -10.37 6.21
CA HIS A 24 -3.35 -9.65 6.82
C HIS A 24 -2.19 -9.39 5.85
N VAL A 25 -1.95 -10.31 4.91
CA VAL A 25 -0.95 -10.13 3.85
C VAL A 25 -1.39 -9.02 2.90
N VAL A 26 -2.64 -9.05 2.44
CA VAL A 26 -3.20 -8.01 1.56
C VAL A 26 -3.28 -6.67 2.28
N GLN A 27 -3.66 -6.65 3.56
CA GLN A 27 -3.67 -5.45 4.38
C GLN A 27 -2.26 -4.85 4.50
N LEU A 28 -1.23 -5.68 4.74
CA LEU A 28 0.15 -5.23 4.81
C LEU A 28 0.63 -4.67 3.46
N ALA A 29 0.35 -5.38 2.37
CA ALA A 29 0.69 -4.95 1.02
C ALA A 29 0.06 -3.60 0.68
N ASN A 30 -1.22 -3.38 1.01
CA ASN A 30 -1.91 -2.12 0.78
C ASN A 30 -1.43 -0.97 1.69
N LYS A 31 -0.85 -1.30 2.85
CA LYS A 31 -0.29 -0.30 3.78
C LYS A 31 1.02 0.29 3.26
N ALA A 32 1.87 -0.51 2.62
CA ALA A 32 3.16 -0.09 2.10
C ALA A 32 3.10 1.15 1.16
N PRO A 33 2.32 1.16 0.06
CA PRO A 33 2.25 2.32 -0.84
C PRO A 33 1.62 3.54 -0.15
N CYS A 34 0.74 3.33 0.83
CA CYS A 34 0.20 4.43 1.65
C CYS A 34 1.27 5.12 2.49
N GLU A 35 2.15 4.34 3.13
CA GLU A 35 3.24 4.85 3.96
C GLU A 35 4.32 5.54 3.11
N VAL A 36 4.78 4.87 2.04
CA VAL A 36 5.76 5.41 1.10
C VAL A 36 5.29 6.74 0.54
N ARG A 37 4.04 6.81 0.05
CA ARG A 37 3.47 8.05 -0.47
C ARG A 37 3.43 9.16 0.58
N ARG A 38 2.90 8.88 1.78
CA ARG A 38 2.80 9.89 2.85
C ARG A 38 4.17 10.42 3.25
N ARG A 39 5.16 9.52 3.39
CA ARG A 39 6.55 9.86 3.71
C ARG A 39 7.15 10.74 2.61
N LEU A 40 7.07 10.31 1.35
CA LEU A 40 7.65 11.05 0.22
C LEU A 40 6.99 12.41 0.02
N THR A 41 5.66 12.50 0.14
CA THR A 41 4.95 13.78 0.07
C THR A 41 5.43 14.73 1.16
N PHE A 42 5.58 14.27 2.41
CA PHE A 42 6.06 15.11 3.49
C PHE A 42 7.52 15.53 3.29
N GLN A 43 8.40 14.59 2.94
CA GLN A 43 9.82 14.85 2.69
C GLN A 43 10.06 15.84 1.54
N ASN A 44 9.30 15.74 0.45
CA ASN A 44 9.55 16.54 -0.75
C ASN A 44 8.71 17.84 -0.78
N ARG A 45 7.53 17.85 -0.18
CA ARG A 45 6.65 19.04 -0.19
C ARG A 45 6.61 19.81 1.12
N GLY A 46 7.10 19.24 2.22
CA GLY A 46 7.01 19.84 3.57
C GLY A 46 5.60 19.92 4.14
N ARG A 47 4.63 19.24 3.51
CA ARG A 47 3.20 19.28 3.88
C ARG A 47 2.50 17.97 3.55
N ARG A 48 1.23 17.85 3.97
CA ARG A 48 0.34 16.76 3.54
C ARG A 48 -0.03 16.91 2.06
N GLY A 49 -0.30 15.78 1.40
CA GLY A 49 -0.77 15.75 0.00
C GLY A 49 -2.18 16.34 -0.18
N HIS A 50 -2.38 17.05 -1.28
CA HIS A 50 -3.58 17.78 -1.67
C HIS A 50 -4.27 17.13 -2.86
N LYS A 51 -5.54 17.51 -3.11
CA LYS A 51 -6.35 16.96 -4.22
C LYS A 51 -5.70 17.12 -5.60
N THR A 52 -4.84 18.12 -5.78
CA THR A 52 -4.12 18.42 -7.02
C THR A 52 -2.81 17.64 -7.17
N ASP A 53 -2.27 17.07 -6.09
CA ASP A 53 -1.00 16.37 -6.13
C ASP A 53 -1.18 14.99 -6.83
N PRO A 54 -0.36 14.66 -7.84
CA PRO A 54 -0.50 13.41 -8.60
C PRO A 54 -0.49 12.17 -7.72
N GLU A 55 0.37 12.13 -6.71
CA GLU A 55 0.45 11.01 -5.78
C GLU A 55 -0.82 10.88 -4.92
N TRP A 56 -1.46 11.99 -4.58
CA TRP A 56 -2.72 11.98 -3.84
C TRP A 56 -3.90 11.52 -4.70
N ILE A 57 -3.90 11.88 -5.98
CA ILE A 57 -4.89 11.42 -6.97
C ILE A 57 -4.77 9.90 -7.19
N ALA A 58 -3.55 9.37 -7.28
CA ALA A 58 -3.28 7.96 -7.51
C ALA A 58 -3.64 7.04 -6.32
N ARG A 59 -3.88 7.59 -5.12
CA ARG A 59 -3.97 6.83 -3.87
C ARG A 59 -4.92 5.62 -3.89
N ASN A 60 -6.06 5.72 -4.56
CA ASN A 60 -7.05 4.65 -4.59
C ASN A 60 -6.71 3.58 -5.65
N ARG A 61 -6.02 3.97 -6.73
CA ARG A 61 -5.62 3.03 -7.79
C ARG A 61 -4.41 2.19 -7.36
N LEU A 62 -3.51 2.76 -6.56
CA LEU A 62 -2.35 2.06 -5.99
C LEU A 62 -2.72 0.91 -5.03
N THR A 63 -3.94 0.90 -4.49
CA THR A 63 -4.43 -0.13 -3.56
C THR A 63 -5.48 -1.05 -4.20
N ARG A 64 -5.74 -0.91 -5.50
CA ARG A 64 -6.64 -1.79 -6.23
C ARG A 64 -5.86 -2.91 -6.86
N ASN A 65 -6.50 -4.05 -7.01
CA ASN A 65 -5.90 -5.15 -7.72
C ASN A 65 -5.79 -4.81 -9.21
N ARG A 66 -4.85 -5.45 -9.90
CA ARG A 66 -4.56 -5.16 -11.30
C ARG A 66 -5.71 -5.55 -12.22
N GLU A 67 -6.43 -6.61 -11.89
CA GLU A 67 -7.61 -7.13 -12.60
C GLU A 67 -8.82 -6.20 -12.50
N ASP A 68 -8.89 -5.37 -11.46
CA ASP A 68 -9.96 -4.38 -11.26
C ASP A 68 -9.71 -3.05 -11.99
N LEU A 69 -8.57 -2.95 -12.67
CA LEU A 69 -8.13 -1.74 -13.38
C LEU A 69 -8.09 -1.98 -14.88
N THR A 70 -8.67 -1.04 -15.63
CA THR A 70 -8.48 -1.02 -17.08
C THR A 70 -7.05 -0.60 -17.43
N ASP A 71 -6.57 -1.02 -18.60
CA ASP A 71 -5.23 -0.64 -19.06
C ASP A 71 -5.06 0.88 -19.18
N GLU A 72 -6.13 1.59 -19.55
CA GLU A 72 -6.15 3.05 -19.57
C GLU A 72 -5.99 3.64 -18.16
N GLN A 73 -6.64 3.06 -17.15
CA GLN A 73 -6.52 3.52 -15.76
C GLN A 73 -5.11 3.32 -15.21
N VAL A 74 -4.49 2.18 -15.53
CA VAL A 74 -3.11 1.86 -15.16
C VAL A 74 -2.16 2.83 -15.86
N THR A 75 -2.27 2.95 -17.18
CA THR A 75 -1.42 3.83 -18.01
C THR A 75 -1.51 5.28 -17.52
N THR A 76 -2.73 5.80 -17.38
CA THR A 76 -2.94 7.17 -16.89
C THR A 76 -2.35 7.40 -15.50
N MET A 77 -2.49 6.43 -14.58
CA MET A 77 -1.90 6.53 -13.26
C MET A 77 -0.37 6.54 -13.33
N TRP A 78 0.19 5.58 -14.08
CA TRP A 78 1.63 5.41 -14.23
C TRP A 78 2.27 6.65 -14.84
N THR A 79 1.76 7.14 -15.98
CA THR A 79 2.25 8.36 -16.64
C THR A 79 2.19 9.58 -15.71
N LYS A 80 1.10 9.74 -14.94
CA LYS A 80 0.97 10.86 -14.00
C LYS A 80 1.97 10.78 -12.85
N LEU A 81 2.22 9.59 -12.32
CA LEU A 81 3.23 9.39 -11.27
C LEU A 81 4.64 9.59 -11.84
N GLU A 82 4.91 9.09 -13.04
CA GLU A 82 6.21 9.24 -13.69
C GLU A 82 6.54 10.70 -14.01
N ALA A 83 5.54 11.51 -14.36
CA ALA A 83 5.68 12.96 -14.53
C ALA A 83 5.90 13.71 -13.19
N ALA A 84 5.43 13.15 -12.07
CA ALA A 84 5.50 13.77 -10.75
C ALA A 84 6.83 13.50 -10.01
N ARG A 85 7.96 13.64 -10.70
CA ARG A 85 9.28 13.38 -10.13
C ARG A 85 9.64 14.41 -9.03
N PRO A 86 10.39 14.00 -7.99
CA PRO A 86 10.88 12.64 -7.74
C PRO A 86 9.85 11.72 -7.05
N ILE A 87 8.79 12.28 -6.46
CA ILE A 87 7.83 11.57 -5.60
C ILE A 87 7.21 10.37 -6.33
N GLY A 88 6.62 10.60 -7.50
CA GLY A 88 5.85 9.55 -8.17
C GLY A 88 6.74 8.42 -8.70
N THR A 89 7.95 8.71 -9.19
CA THR A 89 8.93 7.67 -9.55
C THR A 89 9.37 6.84 -8.35
N SER A 90 9.62 7.47 -7.20
CA SER A 90 9.98 6.73 -5.98
C SER A 90 8.83 5.88 -5.44
N ILE A 91 7.57 6.22 -5.73
CA ILE A 91 6.42 5.37 -5.39
C ILE A 91 6.38 4.12 -6.28
N LEU A 92 6.74 4.25 -7.57
CA LEU A 92 6.70 3.16 -8.54
C LEU A 92 7.82 2.13 -8.36
N THR A 93 8.89 2.49 -7.66
CA THR A 93 10.09 1.64 -7.45
C THR A 93 10.30 1.22 -5.99
N ALA A 94 9.35 1.51 -5.09
CA ALA A 94 9.46 1.25 -3.66
C ALA A 94 9.12 -0.18 -3.25
#